data_AF-A0A941FL33-F1
#
_entry.id   AF-A0A941FL33-F1
#
_cell.length_a   1.000
_cell.length_b   1.000
_cell.length_c   1.000
_cell.angle_alpha   90.00
_cell.angle_beta   90.00
_cell.angle_gamma   90.00
#
_symmetry.space_group_name_H-M   'P 1'
#
loop_
_entity.id
_entity.type
_entity.pdbx_description
1 polymer ?
#
loop_
_entity_poly.entity_id
_entity_poly.type
_entity_poly.pdbx_seq_one_letter_code
_entity_poly.pdbx_strand_id
1 'polypeptide(L)'
;MAIKNDEIKDIYQCLNRCTTNQRSVIILRYIQGLSITETSEVLNWSESKVKTTQHRALKAIKKLMEDLSGKEGNRIEEIPLERKRN
;
A
#
# COMPACT_ATOMS: atom_id res chain seq x y z
N MET A 1 -18.99 -12.35 10.18
CA MET A 1 -18.83 -10.93 9.78
C MET A 1 -18.70 -10.93 8.26
N ALA A 2 -19.76 -10.63 7.53
CA ALA A 2 -19.70 -10.57 6.07
C ALA A 2 -19.00 -9.27 5.69
N ILE A 3 -17.77 -9.35 5.21
CA ILE A 3 -17.16 -8.23 4.50
C ILE A 3 -18.09 -7.98 3.31
N LYS A 4 -18.63 -6.76 3.20
CA LYS A 4 -19.59 -6.45 2.14
C LYS A 4 -18.88 -6.65 0.80
N ASN A 5 -19.49 -7.40 -0.12
CA ASN A 5 -18.91 -7.70 -1.44
C ASN A 5 -18.40 -6.44 -2.18
N ASP A 6 -19.05 -5.29 -1.92
CA ASP A 6 -18.68 -4.01 -2.51
C ASP A 6 -17.32 -3.48 -2.01
N GLU A 7 -17.01 -3.63 -0.72
CA GLU A 7 -15.72 -3.20 -0.15
C GLU A 7 -14.56 -4.02 -0.72
N ILE A 8 -14.78 -5.33 -0.90
CA ILE A 8 -13.82 -6.23 -1.55
C ILE A 8 -13.59 -5.80 -3.00
N LYS A 9 -14.67 -5.50 -3.73
CA LYS A 9 -14.62 -5.06 -5.12
C LYS A 9 -13.84 -3.75 -5.26
N ASP A 10 -14.03 -2.80 -4.35
CA ASP A 10 -13.32 -1.52 -4.35
C ASP A 10 -11.82 -1.70 -4.09
N ILE A 11 -11.44 -2.56 -3.15
CA ILE A 11 -10.04 -2.91 -2.90
C ILE A 11 -9.39 -3.50 -4.16
N TYR A 12 -10.05 -4.44 -4.85
CA TYR A 12 -9.53 -5.00 -6.09
C TYR A 12 -9.35 -3.95 -7.19
N GLN A 13 -10.29 -3.01 -7.31
CA GLN A 13 -10.17 -1.90 -8.25
C GLN A 13 -8.98 -0.99 -7.90
N CYS A 14 -8.78 -0.65 -6.62
CA CYS A 14 -7.62 0.13 -6.18
C CYS A 14 -6.30 -0.60 -6.46
N LEU A 15 -6.22 -1.90 -6.16
CA LEU A 15 -5.03 -2.72 -6.43
C LEU A 15 -4.69 -2.81 -7.91
N ASN A 16 -5.69 -2.86 -8.79
CA ASN A 16 -5.48 -2.86 -10.24
C ASN A 16 -4.94 -1.53 -10.78
N ARG A 17 -5.15 -0.43 -10.06
CA ARG A 17 -4.60 0.90 -10.40
C ARG A 17 -3.23 1.17 -9.78
N CYS A 18 -2.79 0.34 -8.84
CA CYS A 18 -1.42 0.40 -8.31
C CYS A 18 -0.41 -0.06 -9.36
N THR A 19 0.81 0.50 -9.30
CA THR A 19 1.91 -0.05 -10.09
C THR A 19 2.22 -1.48 -9.65
N THR A 20 2.85 -2.28 -10.53
CA THR A 20 3.25 -3.66 -10.19
C THR A 20 4.06 -3.71 -8.90
N ASN A 21 5.01 -2.80 -8.72
CA ASN A 21 5.82 -2.72 -7.50
C ASN A 21 5.00 -2.42 -6.24
N GLN A 22 4.05 -1.48 -6.31
CA GLN A 22 3.17 -1.16 -5.19
C GLN A 22 2.28 -2.34 -4.84
N ARG A 23 1.65 -2.95 -5.84
CA ARG A 23 0.76 -4.11 -5.67
C ARG A 23 1.51 -5.31 -5.06
N SER A 24 2.70 -5.64 -5.55
CA SER A 24 3.51 -6.73 -4.98
C SER A 24 3.82 -6.49 -3.51
N VAL A 25 4.21 -5.27 -3.13
CA VAL A 25 4.45 -4.93 -1.72
C VAL A 25 3.19 -5.04 -0.88
N ILE A 26 2.03 -4.62 -1.39
CA ILE A 26 0.77 -4.72 -0.63
C ILE A 26 0.35 -6.18 -0.44
N ILE A 27 0.42 -7.01 -1.48
CA ILE A 27 0.09 -8.43 -1.39
C ILE A 27 0.97 -9.12 -0.35
N LEU A 28 2.30 -8.97 -0.47
CA LEU A 28 3.24 -9.63 0.43
C LEU A 28 3.06 -9.15 1.88
N ARG A 29 2.94 -7.84 2.11
CA ARG A 29 2.91 -7.26 3.46
C ARG A 29 1.59 -7.38 4.20
N TYR A 30 0.47 -7.28 3.50
CA TYR A 30 -0.84 -7.15 4.13
C TYR A 30 -1.79 -8.32 3.87
N ILE A 31 -1.62 -9.01 2.74
CA ILE A 31 -2.46 -10.18 2.41
C ILE A 31 -1.75 -11.45 2.88
N GLN A 32 -0.47 -11.59 2.60
CA GLN A 32 0.33 -12.75 2.99
C GLN A 32 1.02 -12.58 4.35
N GLY A 33 1.04 -11.37 4.91
CA GLY A 33 1.50 -11.10 6.28
C GLY A 33 3.02 -11.13 6.47
N LEU A 34 3.81 -11.04 5.39
CA LEU A 34 5.27 -11.03 5.48
C LEU A 34 5.76 -9.76 6.20
N SER A 35 6.89 -9.85 6.87
CA SER A 35 7.64 -8.71 7.41
C SER A 35 8.35 -7.90 6.31
N ILE A 36 8.96 -6.76 6.67
CA ILE A 36 9.76 -5.95 5.75
C ILE A 36 10.92 -6.78 5.19
N THR A 37 11.62 -7.48 6.09
CA THR A 37 12.81 -8.27 5.78
C THR A 37 12.47 -9.43 4.85
N GLU A 38 11.47 -10.25 5.17
CA GLU A 38 11.02 -11.36 4.31
C GLU A 38 10.56 -10.85 2.94
N THR A 39 9.84 -9.72 2.90
CA THR A 39 9.42 -9.12 1.62
C THR A 39 10.61 -8.61 0.80
N SER A 40 11.64 -8.09 1.47
CA SER A 40 12.87 -7.63 0.82
C SER A 40 13.62 -8.79 0.17
N GLU A 41 13.66 -9.95 0.84
CA GLU A 41 14.25 -11.18 0.34
C GLU A 41 13.47 -11.72 -0.86
N VAL A 42 12.13 -11.83 -0.76
CA VAL A 42 11.27 -12.33 -1.85
C VAL A 42 11.36 -11.46 -3.10
N LEU A 43 11.43 -10.13 -2.96
CA LEU A 43 11.50 -9.20 -4.09
C LEU A 43 12.94 -8.91 -4.57
N ASN A 44 13.95 -9.44 -3.86
CA ASN A 44 15.36 -9.11 -4.05
C ASN A 44 15.61 -7.59 -4.04
N TRP A 45 15.02 -6.88 -3.08
CA TRP A 45 15.12 -5.44 -2.90
C TRP A 45 15.78 -5.11 -1.55
N SER A 46 16.27 -3.88 -1.39
CA SER A 46 16.61 -3.39 -0.07
C SER A 46 15.34 -3.16 0.77
N GLU A 47 15.43 -3.37 2.09
CA GLU A 47 14.33 -3.02 3.01
C GLU A 47 13.88 -1.56 2.86
N SER A 48 14.82 -0.65 2.58
CA SER A 48 14.53 0.76 2.33
C SER A 48 13.59 0.93 1.13
N LYS A 49 13.86 0.23 0.01
CA LYS A 49 13.00 0.25 -1.17
C LYS A 49 11.62 -0.36 -0.87
N VAL A 50 11.53 -1.40 -0.04
CA VAL A 50 10.26 -1.97 0.43
C VAL A 50 9.48 -0.93 1.24
N LYS A 51 10.09 -0.32 2.26
CA LYS A 51 9.47 0.72 3.13
C LYS A 51 8.94 1.89 2.30
N THR A 52 9.76 2.46 1.41
CA THR A 52 9.34 3.58 0.57
C THR A 52 8.23 3.18 -0.41
N THR A 53 8.30 1.98 -0.99
CA THR A 53 7.25 1.50 -1.92
C THR A 53 5.95 1.22 -1.19
N GLN A 54 6.00 0.64 0.02
CA GLN A 54 4.85 0.43 0.89
C GLN A 54 4.15 1.76 1.22
N HIS A 55 4.91 2.77 1.66
CA HIS A 55 4.35 4.09 1.96
C HIS A 55 3.63 4.70 0.75
N ARG A 56 4.27 4.68 -0.43
CA ARG A 56 3.66 5.18 -1.67
C ARG A 56 2.44 4.36 -2.08
N ALA A 57 2.46 3.04 -1.91
CA ALA A 57 1.35 2.16 -2.23
C ALA A 57 0.12 2.47 -1.36
N LEU A 58 0.31 2.61 -0.04
CA LEU A 58 -0.77 2.98 0.88
C LEU A 58 -1.35 4.36 0.56
N LYS A 59 -0.49 5.35 0.26
CA LYS A 59 -0.93 6.69 -0.15
C LYS A 59 -1.74 6.64 -1.45
N ALA A 60 -1.32 5.84 -2.42
CA ALA A 60 -2.03 5.65 -3.68
C ALA A 60 -3.39 4.97 -3.47
N ILE A 61 -3.44 3.87 -2.71
CA ILE A 61 -4.70 3.16 -2.41
C ILE A 61 -5.68 4.09 -1.70
N LYS A 62 -5.22 4.84 -0.69
CA LYS A 62 -6.06 5.80 0.03
C LYS A 62 -6.69 6.83 -0.90
N LYS A 63 -5.89 7.45 -1.77
CA LYS A 63 -6.39 8.41 -2.75
C LYS A 63 -7.42 7.77 -3.70
N LEU A 64 -7.14 6.56 -4.18
CA LEU A 64 -8.05 5.85 -5.07
C LEU A 64 -9.38 5.49 -4.40
N MET A 65 -9.37 5.15 -3.11
CA MET A 65 -10.59 4.91 -2.34
C MET A 65 -11.40 6.20 -2.13
N GLU A 66 -10.72 7.32 -1.85
CA GLU A 66 -11.35 8.64 -1.74
C GLU A 66 -12.04 9.03 -3.06
N ASP A 67 -11.33 8.88 -4.18
CA ASP A 67 -11.86 9.13 -5.54
C ASP A 67 -13.09 8.26 -5.85
N LEU A 68 -13.07 6.97 -5.49
CA LEU A 68 -14.21 6.05 -5.68
C LEU A 68 -15.42 6.44 -4.81
N SER A 69 -15.17 6.97 -3.61
CA SER A 69 -16.23 7.39 -2.67
C SER A 69 -16.83 8.78 -2.98
N GLY A 70 -16.34 9.49 -3.99
CA GLY A 70 -16.79 10.83 -4.36
C GLY A 70 -16.44 11.91 -3.34
N LYS A 71 -15.50 11.66 -2.41
CA LYS A 71 -15.04 12.65 -1.44
C LYS A 71 -13.81 13.36 -1.98
N GLU A 72 -13.97 14.60 -2.44
CA GLU A 72 -12.85 15.46 -2.83
C GLU A 72 -11.87 15.67 -1.65
N GLY A 73 -10.69 15.05 -1.81
CA GLY A 73 -9.39 15.31 -1.19
C GLY A 73 -9.34 16.05 0.14
N ASN A 74 -9.20 15.29 1.24
CA ASN A 74 -8.58 15.83 2.45
C ASN A 74 -7.06 15.60 2.37
N ARG A 75 -6.27 16.66 2.26
CA ARG A 75 -4.79 16.59 2.30
C ARG A 75 -4.37 16.05 3.66
N ILE A 76 -3.54 15.02 3.66
CA ILE A 76 -3.01 14.47 4.91
C ILE A 76 -1.51 14.69 4.92
N GLU A 77 -1.11 15.34 6.00
CA GLU A 77 0.24 15.73 6.37
C GLU A 77 1.22 14.58 6.17
N GLU A 78 2.35 14.90 5.55
CA GLU A 78 3.45 13.97 5.36
C GLU A 78 3.89 13.45 6.73
N ILE A 79 3.67 12.16 7.00
CA ILE A 79 4.31 11.49 8.13
C ILE A 79 5.80 11.48 7.80
N PRO A 80 6.66 12.22 8.52
CA PRO A 80 8.07 12.26 8.19
C PRO A 80 8.63 10.84 8.35
N LEU A 81 9.16 10.29 7.26
CA LEU A 81 9.99 9.09 7.35
C LEU A 81 11.26 9.48 8.09
N GLU A 82 11.25 9.33 9.41
CA GLU A 82 12.42 9.37 10.28
C GLU A 82 13.49 8.47 9.65
N ARG A 83 14.48 9.11 9.01
CA ARG A 83 15.69 8.46 8.53
C ARG A 83 16.53 8.11 9.75
N LYS A 84 16.22 7.02 10.43
CA LYS A 84 17.21 6.39 11.31
C LYS A 84 18.21 5.64 10.45
N ARG A 85 19.25 6.39 10.06
CA ARG A 85 20.54 5.89 9.62
C ARG A 85 21.13 5.10 10.78
N ASN A 86 21.28 3.79 10.61
CA ASN A 86 22.25 3.02 11.36
C ASN A 86 23.40 2.70 10.40
#